data_AF-A0A8S4QZ58-F1
#
_entry.id   AF-A0A8S4QZ58-F1
#
_cell.length_a   1.000
_cell.length_b   1.000
_cell.length_c   1.000
_cell.angle_alpha   90.00
_cell.angle_beta   90.00
_cell.angle_gamma   90.00
#
_symmetry.space_group_name_H-M   'P 1'
#
loop_
_entity.id
_entity.type
_entity.pdbx_description
1 polymer ?
#
loop_
_entity_poly.entity_id
_entity_poly.type
_entity_poly.pdbx_seq_one_letter_code
_entity_poly.pdbx_strand_id
1 'polypeptide(L)'
;MSMSVNRIENGFTYYCYDHSSDYQQRHKDLLQDIDERQDILESPLQTSLKNMHVEGILEAFVLFCRGEDYNAANMALEQIISYLQFVAHPFFNIANLKTRLEYRIMENRPFHISVLLYSHILSNKACHRTALELAKMLLNLDPSDPLDIMFIIDTFAIRAREYAWLIEAVDWFDKELSVKYLFNIKLSYALAHFHIAIKNK
;
A
#
# COMPACT_ATOMS: atom_id res chain seq x y z
N MET A 1 18.84 5.31 -0.99
CA MET A 1 17.78 4.99 -1.98
C MET A 1 17.43 6.27 -2.72
N SER A 2 17.10 6.16 -4.00
CA SER A 2 16.55 7.25 -4.83
C SER A 2 15.42 6.69 -5.69
N MET A 3 14.75 7.54 -6.47
CA MET A 3 13.76 7.07 -7.46
C MET A 3 14.07 7.68 -8.82
N SER A 4 14.01 6.86 -9.87
CA SER A 4 14.25 7.27 -11.26
C SER A 4 13.06 6.94 -12.15
N VAL A 5 13.06 7.55 -13.34
CA VAL A 5 12.12 7.21 -14.42
C VAL A 5 12.68 5.99 -15.15
N ASN A 6 11.97 4.87 -15.07
CA ASN A 6 12.36 3.62 -15.74
C ASN A 6 12.06 3.70 -17.23
N ARG A 7 10.84 4.10 -17.61
CA ARG A 7 10.40 4.25 -19.01
C ARG A 7 9.19 5.17 -19.15
N ILE A 8 8.95 5.64 -20.37
CA ILE A 8 7.76 6.41 -20.75
C ILE A 8 7.12 5.72 -21.95
N GLU A 9 5.90 5.21 -21.79
CA GLU A 9 5.18 4.45 -22.82
C GLU A 9 3.73 4.89 -22.90
N ASN A 10 3.21 5.14 -24.10
CA ASN A 10 1.80 5.52 -24.34
C ASN A 10 1.30 6.70 -23.49
N GLY A 11 2.20 7.63 -23.14
CA GLY A 11 1.90 8.78 -22.27
C GLY A 11 1.85 8.46 -20.78
N PHE A 12 2.19 7.24 -20.37
CA PHE A 12 2.41 6.84 -18.98
C PHE A 12 3.88 6.94 -18.61
N THR A 13 4.17 7.43 -17.41
CA THR A 13 5.52 7.50 -16.85
C THR A 13 5.68 6.43 -15.78
N TYR A 14 6.64 5.53 -15.99
CA TYR A 14 6.93 4.43 -15.08
C TYR A 14 8.12 4.79 -14.21
N TYR A 15 7.93 4.71 -12.90
CA TYR A 15 8.96 4.99 -11.90
C TYR A 15 9.48 3.71 -11.26
N CYS A 16 10.71 3.79 -10.75
CA CYS A 16 11.38 2.71 -10.05
C CYS A 16 12.19 3.29 -8.89
N TYR A 17 12.13 2.66 -7.73
CA TYR A 17 13.08 2.91 -6.66
C TYR A 17 14.43 2.27 -7.00
N ASP A 18 15.51 2.98 -6.69
CA ASP A 18 16.89 2.56 -6.93
C ASP A 18 17.61 2.36 -5.60
N HIS A 19 18.14 1.16 -5.41
CA HIS A 19 18.92 0.80 -4.23
C HIS A 19 20.40 1.13 -4.47
N SER A 20 20.99 1.97 -3.62
CA SER A 20 22.43 2.25 -3.65
C SER A 20 23.24 1.01 -3.25
N SER A 21 24.52 0.97 -3.61
CA SER A 21 25.44 -0.10 -3.19
C SER A 21 25.41 -0.33 -1.68
N ASP A 22 25.43 0.75 -0.91
CA ASP A 22 25.38 0.71 0.56
C ASP A 22 24.06 0.15 1.07
N TYR A 23 22.94 0.43 0.38
CA TYR A 23 21.64 -0.11 0.73
C TYR A 23 21.59 -1.61 0.49
N GLN A 24 22.08 -2.06 -0.67
CA GLN A 24 22.14 -3.48 -1.02
C GLN A 24 23.05 -4.27 -0.08
N GLN A 25 24.18 -3.69 0.34
CA GLN A 25 25.07 -4.34 1.31
C GLN A 25 24.35 -4.54 2.64
N ARG A 26 23.71 -3.50 3.18
CA ARG A 26 22.93 -3.61 4.42
C ARG A 26 21.77 -4.60 4.31
N HIS A 27 21.14 -4.67 3.14
CA HIS A 27 20.08 -5.65 2.89
C HIS A 27 20.61 -7.08 2.97
N LYS A 28 21.81 -7.34 2.43
CA LYS A 28 22.47 -8.66 2.54
C LYS A 28 22.83 -8.98 3.98
N ASP A 29 23.39 -8.02 4.70
CA ASP A 29 23.75 -8.19 6.11
C ASP A 29 22.49 -8.53 6.95
N LEU A 30 21.36 -7.87 6.68
CA LEU A 30 20.07 -8.16 7.31
C LEU A 30 19.60 -9.60 7.02
N LEU A 31 19.70 -10.05 5.76
CA LEU A 31 19.29 -11.42 5.41
C LEU A 31 20.16 -12.47 6.11
N GLN A 32 21.47 -12.23 6.22
CA GLN A 32 22.37 -13.10 6.99
C GLN A 32 21.97 -13.15 8.46
N ASP A 33 21.68 -11.99 9.06
CA ASP A 33 21.24 -11.91 10.46
C ASP A 33 19.92 -12.66 10.72
N ILE A 34 19.00 -12.65 9.75
CA ILE A 34 17.71 -13.38 9.84
C ILE A 34 17.94 -14.90 9.74
N ASP A 35 18.75 -15.35 8.79
CA ASP A 35 19.04 -16.79 8.61
C ASP A 35 19.78 -17.40 9.81
N GLU A 36 20.58 -16.60 10.50
CA GLU A 36 21.41 -17.05 11.62
C GLU A 36 20.68 -17.08 12.99
N ARG A 37 19.47 -16.54 13.14
CA ARG A 37 18.88 -16.28 14.49
C ARG A 37 17.46 -16.82 14.73
N GLN A 38 17.30 -17.41 15.94
CA GLN A 38 16.02 -17.88 16.49
C GLN A 38 15.30 -16.88 17.43
N ASP A 39 15.95 -15.89 18.11
CA ASP A 39 15.25 -15.23 19.24
C ASP A 39 15.66 -13.79 19.68
N ILE A 40 16.58 -13.06 19.05
CA ILE A 40 17.01 -11.74 19.60
C ILE A 40 16.74 -10.59 18.62
N LEU A 41 15.67 -9.87 18.94
CA LEU A 41 14.98 -8.91 18.11
C LEU A 41 15.52 -7.47 18.19
N GLU A 42 16.27 -7.09 19.22
CA GLU A 42 16.41 -5.65 19.52
C GLU A 42 17.55 -4.93 18.80
N SER A 43 18.68 -5.59 18.52
CA SER A 43 19.87 -4.92 17.96
C SER A 43 19.79 -4.58 16.46
N PRO A 44 19.22 -5.43 15.57
CA PRO A 44 19.15 -5.11 14.14
C PRO A 44 18.06 -4.06 13.82
N LEU A 45 17.01 -4.00 14.65
CA LEU A 45 15.90 -3.05 14.49
C LEU A 45 16.35 -1.60 14.75
N GLN A 46 17.08 -1.37 15.85
CA GLN A 46 17.65 -0.05 16.13
C GLN A 46 18.62 0.40 15.03
N THR A 47 19.36 -0.55 14.45
CA THR A 47 20.32 -0.28 13.37
C THR A 47 19.58 0.04 12.05
N SER A 48 18.50 -0.69 11.74
CA SER A 48 17.66 -0.45 10.55
C SER A 48 16.91 0.87 10.63
N LEU A 49 16.37 1.21 11.81
CA LEU A 49 15.72 2.50 12.09
C LEU A 49 16.68 3.68 11.96
N LYS A 50 17.94 3.51 12.40
CA LYS A 50 18.98 4.55 12.32
C LYS A 50 19.50 4.77 10.90
N ASN A 51 19.54 3.71 10.09
CA ASN A 51 20.10 3.74 8.74
C ASN A 51 19.04 3.88 7.64
N MET A 52 17.75 4.01 8.01
CA MET A 52 16.62 4.16 7.09
C MET A 52 16.53 3.03 6.04
N HIS A 53 16.74 1.78 6.47
CA HIS A 53 16.56 0.61 5.60
C HIS A 53 15.10 0.16 5.62
N VAL A 54 14.39 0.30 4.49
CA VAL A 54 12.93 0.18 4.41
C VAL A 54 12.43 -1.21 4.79
N GLU A 55 13.01 -2.27 4.21
CA GLU A 55 12.60 -3.65 4.50
C GLU A 55 12.89 -4.03 5.96
N GLY A 56 13.97 -3.49 6.54
CA GLY A 56 14.30 -3.72 7.95
C GLY A 56 13.32 -3.02 8.90
N ILE A 57 12.84 -1.83 8.54
CA ILE A 57 11.78 -1.14 9.30
C ILE A 57 10.43 -1.85 9.11
N LEU A 58 10.17 -2.44 7.95
CA LEU A 58 8.98 -3.27 7.72
C LEU A 58 9.01 -4.53 8.60
N GLU A 59 10.17 -5.16 8.76
CA GLU A 59 10.33 -6.28 9.70
C GLU A 59 10.07 -5.80 11.14
N ALA A 60 10.61 -4.63 11.52
CA ALA A 60 10.31 -4.00 12.82
C ALA A 60 8.80 -3.83 13.05
N PHE A 61 8.07 -3.37 12.03
CA PHE A 61 6.63 -3.19 12.08
C PHE A 61 5.91 -4.51 12.42
N VAL A 62 6.26 -5.61 11.74
CA VAL A 62 5.67 -6.93 12.00
C VAL A 62 5.91 -7.35 13.46
N LEU A 63 7.11 -7.08 13.96
CA LEU A 63 7.52 -7.42 15.31
C LEU A 63 6.80 -6.58 16.37
N PHE A 64 6.63 -5.29 16.16
CA PHE A 64 5.81 -4.43 17.02
C PHE A 64 4.34 -4.88 17.03
N CYS A 65 3.79 -5.28 15.88
CA CYS A 65 2.45 -5.85 15.82
C CYS A 65 2.32 -7.15 16.61
N ARG A 66 3.33 -8.04 16.55
CA ARG A 66 3.36 -9.28 17.35
C ARG A 66 3.49 -9.00 18.86
N GLY A 67 4.20 -7.95 19.22
CA GLY A 67 4.33 -7.46 20.59
C GLY A 67 3.16 -6.60 21.08
N GLU A 68 2.09 -6.45 20.29
CA GLU A 68 0.92 -5.60 20.56
C GLU A 68 1.23 -4.10 20.78
N ASP A 69 2.44 -3.65 20.43
CA ASP A 69 2.81 -2.23 20.44
C ASP A 69 2.41 -1.55 19.12
N TYR A 70 1.11 -1.30 18.99
CA TYR A 70 0.57 -0.65 17.79
C TYR A 70 1.03 0.80 17.62
N ASN A 71 1.49 1.47 18.69
CA ASN A 71 1.99 2.84 18.58
C ASN A 71 3.35 2.84 17.89
N ALA A 72 4.28 1.99 18.34
CA ALA A 72 5.58 1.82 17.67
C ALA A 72 5.42 1.31 16.23
N ALA A 73 4.48 0.38 16.00
CA ALA A 73 4.17 -0.10 14.66
C ALA A 73 3.71 1.03 13.73
N ASN A 74 2.76 1.87 14.18
CA ASN A 74 2.29 3.00 13.39
C ASN A 74 3.42 3.98 13.05
N MET A 75 4.28 4.30 14.02
CA MET A 75 5.42 5.19 13.82
C MET A 75 6.42 4.63 12.81
N ALA A 76 6.72 3.33 12.86
CA ALA A 76 7.60 2.66 11.92
C ALA A 76 7.06 2.76 10.48
N LEU A 77 5.76 2.56 10.30
CA LEU A 77 5.14 2.63 8.98
C LEU A 77 5.06 4.07 8.44
N GLU A 78 4.73 5.04 9.30
CA GLU A 78 4.75 6.46 8.95
C GLU A 78 6.17 6.92 8.57
N GLN A 79 7.20 6.41 9.26
CA GLN A 79 8.60 6.65 8.93
C GLN A 79 8.98 6.09 7.55
N ILE A 80 8.53 4.87 7.22
CA ILE A 80 8.76 4.27 5.89
C ILE A 80 8.13 5.13 4.81
N ILE A 81 6.85 5.49 4.95
CA ILE A 81 6.14 6.28 3.94
C ILE A 81 6.79 7.65 3.77
N SER A 82 7.16 8.31 4.88
CA SER A 82 7.82 9.60 4.86
C SER A 82 9.18 9.53 4.16
N TYR A 83 9.95 8.47 4.40
CA TYR A 83 11.24 8.26 3.74
C TYR A 83 11.08 7.99 2.25
N LEU A 84 10.15 7.11 1.87
CA LEU A 84 9.87 6.79 0.47
C LEU A 84 9.36 8.00 -0.31
N GLN A 85 8.61 8.89 0.33
CA GLN A 85 8.21 10.18 -0.25
C GLN A 85 9.39 11.14 -0.37
N PHE A 86 10.29 11.17 0.62
CA PHE A 86 11.49 12.02 0.60
C PHE A 86 12.45 11.63 -0.52
N VAL A 87 12.65 10.32 -0.75
CA VAL A 87 13.54 9.83 -1.83
C VAL A 87 12.85 9.77 -3.20
N ALA A 88 11.55 10.04 -3.26
CA ALA A 88 10.79 10.00 -4.50
C ALA A 88 11.28 11.09 -5.47
N HIS A 89 11.16 10.80 -6.76
CA HIS A 89 11.47 11.73 -7.82
C HIS A 89 10.56 12.97 -7.75
N PRO A 90 11.06 14.20 -7.97
CA PRO A 90 10.25 15.42 -7.82
C PRO A 90 8.99 15.48 -8.68
N PHE A 91 9.00 14.81 -9.84
CA PHE A 91 7.85 14.73 -10.76
C PHE A 91 6.93 13.53 -10.50
N PHE A 92 7.22 12.72 -9.48
CA PHE A 92 6.36 11.62 -9.08
C PHE A 92 5.12 12.16 -8.37
N ASN A 93 4.02 12.18 -9.11
CA ASN A 93 2.74 12.58 -8.59
C ASN A 93 1.81 11.36 -8.56
N ILE A 94 1.56 10.88 -7.34
CA ILE A 94 0.66 9.75 -7.05
C ILE A 94 -0.80 10.03 -7.42
N ALA A 95 -1.22 11.29 -7.49
CA ALA A 95 -2.57 11.68 -7.91
C ALA A 95 -2.73 11.76 -9.44
N ASN A 96 -1.62 11.69 -10.20
CA ASN A 96 -1.70 11.70 -11.65
C ASN A 96 -2.04 10.29 -12.18
N LEU A 97 -3.14 10.21 -12.94
CA LEU A 97 -3.62 8.96 -13.55
C LEU A 97 -2.67 8.35 -14.60
N LYS A 98 -1.63 9.09 -15.01
CA LYS A 98 -0.59 8.65 -15.95
C LYS A 98 0.71 8.19 -15.27
N THR A 99 0.75 8.22 -13.94
CA THR A 99 1.91 7.77 -13.16
C THR A 99 1.79 6.28 -12.86
N ARG A 100 2.86 5.52 -13.10
CA ARG A 100 2.91 4.08 -12.84
C ARG A 100 4.09 3.73 -11.94
N LEU A 101 3.86 2.76 -11.07
CA LEU A 101 4.87 2.18 -10.18
C LEU A 101 4.57 0.69 -10.12
N GLU A 102 5.21 -0.10 -10.98
CA GLU A 102 4.86 -1.52 -11.14
C GLU A 102 5.38 -2.34 -9.95
N TYR A 103 4.52 -3.18 -9.36
CA TYR A 103 4.87 -4.06 -8.24
C TYR A 103 5.79 -5.22 -8.64
N ARG A 104 5.79 -5.58 -9.93
CA ARG A 104 6.69 -6.64 -10.45
C ARG A 104 8.16 -6.34 -10.20
N ILE A 105 8.51 -5.05 -10.11
CA ILE A 105 9.85 -4.55 -9.80
C ILE A 105 10.04 -4.67 -8.29
N MET A 106 11.09 -5.40 -7.86
CA MET A 106 11.27 -5.76 -6.45
C MET A 106 11.42 -4.53 -5.56
N GLU A 107 12.14 -3.52 -6.04
CA GLU A 107 12.44 -2.26 -5.39
C GLU A 107 11.17 -1.41 -5.13
N ASN A 108 10.11 -1.62 -5.92
CA ASN A 108 8.84 -0.92 -5.75
C ASN A 108 7.93 -1.59 -4.72
N ARG A 109 8.12 -2.87 -4.42
CA ARG A 109 7.23 -3.64 -3.53
C ARG A 109 7.07 -3.02 -2.14
N PRO A 110 8.15 -2.55 -1.47
CA PRO A 110 8.02 -1.94 -0.15
C PRO A 110 7.05 -0.77 -0.12
N PHE A 111 6.98 0.05 -1.19
CA PHE A 111 6.03 1.15 -1.29
C PHE A 111 4.57 0.65 -1.29
N HIS A 112 4.26 -0.29 -2.18
CA HIS A 112 2.90 -0.85 -2.29
C HIS A 112 2.45 -1.51 -0.99
N ILE A 113 3.31 -2.34 -0.39
CA ILE A 113 3.04 -3.03 0.87
C ILE A 113 2.81 -2.00 1.99
N SER A 114 3.68 -1.00 2.10
CA SER A 114 3.60 -0.01 3.18
C SER A 114 2.32 0.83 3.09
N VAL A 115 1.95 1.26 1.88
CA VAL A 115 0.72 2.02 1.64
C VAL A 115 -0.52 1.17 1.93
N LEU A 116 -0.53 -0.10 1.52
CA LEU A 116 -1.63 -1.02 1.82
C LEU A 116 -1.81 -1.18 3.33
N LEU A 117 -0.74 -1.50 4.05
CA LEU A 117 -0.76 -1.60 5.51
C LEU A 117 -1.25 -0.31 6.17
N TYR A 118 -0.81 0.84 5.65
CA TYR A 118 -1.22 2.14 6.19
C TYR A 118 -2.70 2.44 5.92
N SER A 119 -3.24 2.01 4.78
CA SER A 119 -4.67 2.12 4.48
C SER A 119 -5.52 1.35 5.51
N HIS A 120 -5.08 0.18 5.96
CA HIS A 120 -5.74 -0.58 7.02
C HIS A 120 -5.68 0.14 8.36
N ILE A 121 -4.51 0.69 8.74
CA ILE A 121 -4.34 1.47 9.97
C ILE A 121 -5.25 2.70 9.96
N LEU A 122 -5.30 3.44 8.86
CA LEU A 122 -6.19 4.59 8.70
C LEU A 122 -7.65 4.18 8.82
N SER A 123 -8.05 3.06 8.21
CA SER A 123 -9.40 2.55 8.37
C SER A 123 -9.70 2.22 9.84
N ASN A 124 -8.77 1.61 10.57
CA ASN A 124 -8.95 1.32 12.01
C ASN A 124 -9.05 2.61 12.85
N LYS A 125 -8.38 3.70 12.44
CA LYS A 125 -8.48 5.05 13.04
C LYS A 125 -9.72 5.84 12.57
N ALA A 126 -10.68 5.20 11.91
CA ALA A 126 -11.89 5.82 11.33
C ALA A 126 -11.64 6.84 10.19
N CYS A 127 -10.42 6.87 9.63
CA CYS A 127 -10.07 7.66 8.44
C CYS A 127 -10.42 6.90 7.14
N HIS A 128 -11.66 6.42 7.03
CA HIS A 128 -12.11 5.52 5.95
C HIS A 128 -12.02 6.15 4.56
N ARG A 129 -12.31 7.46 4.44
CA ARG A 129 -12.21 8.17 3.15
C ARG A 129 -10.77 8.19 2.65
N THR A 130 -9.80 8.48 3.52
CA THR A 130 -8.38 8.47 3.15
C THR A 130 -7.90 7.07 2.79
N ALA A 131 -8.30 6.05 3.57
CA ALA A 131 -7.97 4.65 3.25
C ALA A 131 -8.49 4.25 1.87
N LEU A 132 -9.72 4.66 1.52
CA LEU A 132 -10.30 4.43 0.22
C LEU A 132 -9.50 5.12 -0.91
N GLU A 133 -9.10 6.38 -0.74
CA GLU A 133 -8.31 7.07 -1.76
C GLU A 133 -6.92 6.44 -1.95
N LEU A 134 -6.30 5.91 -0.89
CA LEU A 134 -5.05 5.16 -1.01
C LEU A 134 -5.24 3.84 -1.78
N ALA A 135 -6.35 3.13 -1.55
CA ALA A 135 -6.67 1.92 -2.31
C ALA A 135 -6.85 2.23 -3.82
N LYS A 136 -7.60 3.31 -4.15
CA LYS A 136 -7.71 3.77 -5.55
C LYS A 136 -6.37 4.15 -6.16
N MET A 137 -5.52 4.82 -5.37
CA MET A 137 -4.17 5.19 -5.80
C MET A 137 -3.32 3.96 -6.11
N LEU A 138 -3.36 2.91 -5.28
CA LEU A 138 -2.65 1.65 -5.54
C LEU A 138 -3.10 1.01 -6.86
N LEU A 139 -4.41 0.92 -7.10
CA LEU A 139 -4.97 0.44 -8.38
C LEU A 139 -4.55 1.28 -9.58
N ASN A 140 -4.37 2.60 -9.41
CA ASN A 140 -3.86 3.46 -10.47
C ASN A 140 -2.36 3.24 -10.72
N LEU A 141 -1.55 3.06 -9.66
CA LEU A 141 -0.11 2.87 -9.77
C LEU A 141 0.25 1.56 -10.48
N ASP A 142 -0.50 0.49 -10.19
CA ASP A 142 -0.39 -0.80 -10.88
C ASP A 142 -1.78 -1.39 -11.16
N PRO A 143 -2.32 -1.21 -12.39
CA PRO A 143 -3.63 -1.73 -12.77
C PRO A 143 -3.74 -3.25 -12.83
N SER A 144 -2.62 -3.98 -12.72
CA SER A 144 -2.66 -5.46 -12.64
C SER A 144 -3.19 -5.98 -11.29
N ASP A 145 -3.39 -5.07 -10.33
CA ASP A 145 -3.85 -5.34 -8.97
C ASP A 145 -3.10 -6.49 -8.25
N PRO A 146 -1.75 -6.38 -8.12
CA PRO A 146 -0.91 -7.46 -7.62
C PRO A 146 -1.08 -7.77 -6.12
N LEU A 147 -1.80 -6.90 -5.39
CA LEU A 147 -2.10 -7.06 -3.97
C LEU A 147 -3.61 -7.31 -3.72
N ASP A 148 -4.38 -7.60 -4.77
CA ASP A 148 -5.82 -7.83 -4.71
C ASP A 148 -6.58 -6.71 -3.96
N ILE A 149 -6.23 -5.45 -4.21
CA ILE A 149 -6.86 -4.28 -3.63
C ILE A 149 -8.36 -4.25 -3.92
N MET A 150 -8.78 -4.76 -5.08
CA MET A 150 -10.19 -4.89 -5.43
C MET A 150 -10.96 -5.79 -4.44
N PHE A 151 -10.28 -6.74 -3.78
CA PHE A 151 -10.90 -7.60 -2.77
C PHE A 151 -11.24 -6.88 -1.47
N ILE A 152 -10.58 -5.76 -1.14
CA ILE A 152 -10.80 -5.03 0.12
C ILE A 152 -11.46 -3.65 -0.06
N ILE A 153 -11.49 -3.13 -1.29
CA ILE A 153 -11.89 -1.75 -1.57
C ILE A 153 -13.34 -1.45 -1.19
N ASP A 154 -14.22 -2.45 -1.25
CA ASP A 154 -15.62 -2.34 -0.87
C ASP A 154 -15.80 -2.02 0.62
N THR A 155 -14.99 -2.65 1.46
CA THR A 155 -15.00 -2.41 2.91
C THR A 155 -14.64 -0.96 3.21
N PHE A 156 -13.63 -0.41 2.53
CA PHE A 156 -13.28 1.00 2.69
C PHE A 156 -14.38 1.93 2.16
N ALA A 157 -14.98 1.60 1.01
CA ALA A 157 -16.03 2.42 0.41
C ALA A 157 -17.32 2.47 1.25
N ILE A 158 -17.79 1.32 1.74
CA ILE A 158 -18.97 1.24 2.62
C ILE A 158 -18.73 2.05 3.89
N ARG A 159 -17.57 1.87 4.54
CA ARG A 159 -17.24 2.59 5.78
C ARG A 159 -17.05 4.09 5.57
N ALA A 160 -16.58 4.50 4.39
CA ALA A 160 -16.50 5.89 3.97
C ALA A 160 -17.86 6.49 3.54
N ARG A 161 -18.92 5.66 3.46
CA ARG A 161 -20.26 6.03 2.95
C ARG A 161 -20.27 6.45 1.48
N GLU A 162 -19.32 5.92 0.70
CA GLU A 162 -19.11 6.22 -0.71
C GLU A 162 -19.86 5.21 -1.58
N TYR A 163 -21.17 5.08 -1.33
CA TYR A 163 -22.02 4.04 -1.92
C TYR A 163 -22.18 4.19 -3.45
N ALA A 164 -22.38 5.43 -3.91
CA ALA A 164 -22.56 5.71 -5.34
C ALA A 164 -21.30 5.36 -6.12
N TRP A 165 -20.13 5.79 -5.60
CA TRP A 165 -18.84 5.45 -6.18
C TRP A 165 -18.62 3.93 -6.20
N LEU A 166 -18.96 3.20 -5.13
CA LEU A 166 -18.80 1.75 -5.10
C LEU A 166 -19.63 1.05 -6.17
N ILE A 167 -20.88 1.47 -6.37
CA ILE A 167 -21.75 0.90 -7.41
C ILE A 167 -21.15 1.13 -8.79
N GLU A 168 -20.77 2.38 -9.09
CA GLU A 168 -20.14 2.73 -10.37
C GLU A 168 -18.84 1.94 -10.61
N ALA A 169 -18.00 1.81 -9.58
CA ALA A 169 -16.78 1.04 -9.67
C ALA A 169 -17.06 -0.44 -9.95
N VAL A 170 -17.95 -1.08 -9.17
CA VAL A 170 -18.29 -2.49 -9.36
C VAL A 170 -18.86 -2.74 -10.75
N ASP A 171 -19.75 -1.87 -11.25
CA ASP A 171 -20.33 -2.02 -12.59
C ASP A 171 -19.32 -1.79 -13.72
N TRP A 172 -18.30 -0.96 -13.48
CA TRP A 172 -17.19 -0.78 -14.41
C TRP A 172 -16.29 -2.01 -14.46
N PHE A 173 -15.82 -2.49 -13.29
CA PHE A 173 -14.90 -3.63 -13.18
C PHE A 173 -15.55 -4.97 -13.51
N ASP A 174 -16.87 -5.10 -13.38
CA ASP A 174 -17.58 -6.37 -13.66
C ASP A 174 -17.38 -6.84 -15.10
N LYS A 175 -17.21 -5.91 -16.04
CA LYS A 175 -17.00 -6.20 -17.46
C LYS A 175 -15.66 -6.90 -17.73
N GLU A 176 -14.64 -6.62 -16.94
CA GLU A 176 -13.26 -7.06 -17.19
C GLU A 176 -12.81 -8.13 -16.21
N LEU A 177 -13.19 -7.99 -14.93
CA LEU A 177 -12.65 -8.78 -13.82
C LEU A 177 -13.72 -9.66 -13.15
N SER A 178 -14.97 -9.63 -13.62
CA SER A 178 -16.04 -10.45 -13.03
C SER A 178 -16.17 -10.22 -11.50
N VAL A 179 -15.96 -8.99 -11.04
CA VAL A 179 -15.90 -8.65 -9.59
C VAL A 179 -17.20 -8.94 -8.86
N LYS A 180 -18.34 -9.00 -9.57
CA LYS A 180 -19.61 -9.40 -8.96
C LYS A 180 -19.63 -10.85 -8.50
N TYR A 181 -18.65 -11.68 -8.85
CA TYR A 181 -18.56 -13.04 -8.30
C TYR A 181 -17.92 -13.09 -6.91
N LEU A 182 -17.15 -12.05 -6.53
CA LEU A 182 -16.55 -11.94 -5.21
C LEU A 182 -17.64 -11.82 -4.14
N PHE A 183 -17.57 -12.67 -3.12
CA PHE A 183 -18.62 -12.78 -2.11
C PHE A 183 -18.82 -11.47 -1.33
N ASN A 184 -17.72 -10.82 -0.94
CA ASN A 184 -17.75 -9.53 -0.26
C ASN A 184 -18.39 -8.45 -1.14
N ILE A 185 -18.00 -8.36 -2.42
CA ILE A 185 -18.56 -7.39 -3.36
C ILE A 185 -20.06 -7.58 -3.56
N LYS A 186 -20.56 -8.82 -3.68
CA LYS A 186 -22.01 -9.08 -3.81
C LYS A 186 -22.80 -8.46 -2.66
N LEU A 187 -22.33 -8.66 -1.43
CA LEU A 187 -22.97 -8.13 -0.23
C LEU A 187 -22.85 -6.61 -0.16
N SER A 188 -21.65 -6.08 -0.35
CA SER A 188 -21.38 -4.64 -0.31
C SER A 188 -22.13 -3.88 -1.41
N TYR A 189 -22.26 -4.44 -2.61
CA TYR A 189 -23.01 -3.86 -3.72
C TYR A 189 -24.50 -3.75 -3.39
N ALA A 190 -25.11 -4.83 -2.88
CA ALA A 190 -26.51 -4.81 -2.44
C ALA A 190 -26.74 -3.81 -1.30
N LEU A 191 -25.80 -3.75 -0.34
CA LEU A 191 -25.84 -2.81 0.79
C LEU A 191 -25.73 -1.35 0.32
N ALA A 192 -24.87 -1.07 -0.65
CA ALA A 192 -24.72 0.26 -1.23
C ALA A 192 -26.02 0.74 -1.90
N HIS A 193 -26.67 -0.10 -2.69
CA HIS A 193 -27.98 0.19 -3.30
C HIS A 193 -29.06 0.47 -2.26
N PHE A 194 -29.09 -0.33 -1.19
CA PHE A 194 -30.02 -0.12 -0.08
C PHE A 194 -29.83 1.24 0.60
N HIS A 195 -28.59 1.64 0.89
CA HIS A 195 -28.31 2.94 1.51
C HIS A 195 -28.69 4.14 0.63
N ILE A 196 -28.47 4.05 -0.69
CA ILE A 196 -28.89 5.09 -1.63
C ILE A 196 -30.41 5.18 -1.70
N ALA A 197 -31.10 4.04 -1.80
CA ALA A 197 -32.56 4.00 -1.86
C ALA A 197 -33.21 4.58 -0.59
N ILE A 198 -32.62 4.37 0.59
CA ILE A 198 -33.10 4.99 1.84
C ILE A 198 -32.88 6.50 1.85
N LYS A 199 -31.71 6.98 1.40
CA LYS A 199 -31.40 8.41 1.41
C LYS A 199 -32.34 9.24 0.52
N ASN A 200 -32.93 8.62 -0.50
CA ASN A 200 -33.84 9.25 -1.45
C ASN A 200 -35.32 9.18 -1.04
N LYS A 201 -35.64 8.63 0.14
CA LYS A 201 -36.98 8.66 0.74
C LYS A 201 -37.10 9.81 1.74
#